data_AF-A0A645HJA2-F1
#
_entry.id   AF-A0A645HJA2-F1
#
_cell.length_a   1.000
_cell.length_b   1.000
_cell.length_c   1.000
_cell.angle_alpha   90.00
_cell.angle_beta   90.00
_cell.angle_gamma   90.00
#
_symmetry.space_group_name_H-M   'P 1'
#
loop_
_entity.id
_entity.type
_entity.pdbx_description
1 polymer ?
#
loop_
_entity_poly.entity_id
_entity_poly.type
_entity_poly.pdbx_seq_one_letter_code
_entity_poly.pdbx_strand_id
1 'polypeptide(L)'
;MKIHLTLDKSPTHVNFTTEQWASHDAFFREKLKEVREQENDNIDAIVKRAGVMVCRMAALFTTLRKYDEYLLLPERICEDRDFNNAMSIMTALLEHSLLLSSSFPDASRKKAKPLTPFNKISNIMKIVPATFSHKDFIVAGASLGIHRSTCKRLIKKAINLEYVEKQEVWYIKIEKGGKKRNAKRE
;
A
#
# COMPACT_ATOMS: atom_id res chain seq x y z
N MET A 1 -25.16 3.87 -32.04
CA MET A 1 -24.07 2.89 -32.26
C MET A 1 -23.87 2.11 -30.96
N LYS A 2 -23.73 0.78 -30.96
CA LYS A 2 -23.55 0.00 -29.72
C LYS A 2 -22.05 -0.04 -29.38
N ILE A 3 -21.64 0.45 -28.19
CA ILE A 3 -20.24 0.56 -27.73
C ILE A 3 -19.41 -0.70 -28.03
N HIS A 4 -19.91 -1.86 -27.61
CA HIS A 4 -19.19 -3.12 -27.79
C HIS A 4 -18.92 -3.45 -29.26
N LEU A 5 -19.83 -3.13 -30.19
CA LEU A 5 -19.63 -3.39 -31.63
C LEU A 5 -18.56 -2.49 -32.25
N THR A 6 -18.39 -1.28 -31.73
CA THR A 6 -17.36 -0.33 -32.21
C THR A 6 -15.98 -0.73 -31.70
N LEU A 7 -15.90 -1.13 -30.44
CA LEU A 7 -14.63 -1.55 -29.82
C LEU A 7 -14.14 -2.90 -30.39
N ASP A 8 -15.05 -3.82 -30.71
CA ASP A 8 -14.72 -5.11 -31.33
C ASP A 8 -14.09 -4.94 -32.73
N LYS A 9 -14.56 -3.93 -33.48
CA LYS A 9 -14.04 -3.60 -34.82
C LYS A 9 -12.79 -2.73 -34.80
N SER A 10 -12.40 -2.19 -33.65
CA SER A 10 -11.22 -1.33 -33.49
C SER A 10 -10.47 -1.69 -32.20
N PRO A 11 -9.75 -2.83 -32.20
CA PRO A 11 -8.91 -3.22 -31.07
C PRO A 11 -7.99 -2.07 -30.67
N THR A 12 -7.93 -1.77 -29.38
CA THR A 12 -7.17 -0.62 -28.86
C THR A 12 -5.96 -1.13 -28.10
N HIS A 13 -4.78 -0.86 -28.62
CA HIS A 13 -3.53 -1.04 -27.90
C HIS A 13 -3.29 0.18 -27.03
N VAL A 14 -3.32 0.00 -25.71
CA VAL A 14 -3.12 1.09 -24.75
C VAL A 14 -1.67 1.11 -24.30
N ASN A 15 -1.02 2.24 -24.52
CA ASN A 15 0.34 2.52 -24.10
C ASN A 15 0.34 3.42 -22.85
N PHE A 16 1.30 3.20 -21.96
CA PHE A 16 1.53 4.05 -20.78
C PHE A 16 2.78 4.89 -20.99
N THR A 17 2.79 6.09 -20.42
CA THR A 17 3.99 6.94 -20.46
C THR A 17 5.06 6.42 -19.50
N THR A 18 6.30 6.89 -19.69
CA THR A 18 7.41 6.59 -18.79
C THR A 18 7.11 7.05 -17.36
N GLU A 19 6.47 8.22 -17.21
CA GLU A 19 6.10 8.80 -15.92
C GLU A 19 5.03 7.96 -15.22
N GLN A 20 4.04 7.45 -15.96
CA GLN A 20 3.02 6.55 -15.42
C GLN A 20 3.63 5.24 -14.94
N TRP A 21 4.55 4.64 -15.70
CA TRP A 21 5.29 3.46 -15.26
C TRP A 21 6.15 3.73 -14.02
N ALA A 22 6.87 4.85 -14.00
CA ALA A 22 7.68 5.22 -12.84
C ALA A 22 6.83 5.41 -11.58
N SER A 23 5.69 6.10 -11.70
CA SER A 23 4.72 6.30 -10.62
C SER A 23 4.13 4.98 -10.11
N HIS A 24 3.69 4.12 -11.03
CA HIS A 24 3.20 2.77 -10.73
C HIS A 24 4.24 1.94 -9.96
N ASP A 25 5.45 1.86 -10.50
CA ASP A 25 6.51 1.03 -9.94
C ASP A 25 6.99 1.55 -8.59
N ALA A 26 7.06 2.87 -8.41
CA ALA A 26 7.39 3.47 -7.11
C ALA A 26 6.37 3.05 -6.04
N PHE A 27 5.07 3.17 -6.35
CA PHE A 27 3.99 2.81 -5.44
C PHE A 27 4.01 1.31 -5.08
N PHE A 28 4.03 0.43 -6.08
CA PHE A 28 3.97 -1.02 -5.82
C PHE A 28 5.27 -1.57 -5.21
N ARG A 29 6.42 -0.97 -5.49
CA ARG A 29 7.68 -1.29 -4.81
C ARG A 29 7.61 -0.95 -3.32
N GLU A 30 7.04 0.20 -2.96
CA GLU A 30 6.81 0.54 -1.56
C GLU A 30 5.83 -0.44 -0.90
N LYS A 31 4.71 -0.78 -1.56
CA LYS A 31 3.75 -1.77 -1.04
C LYS A 31 4.35 -3.15 -0.84
N LEU A 32 5.19 -3.62 -1.77
CA LEU A 32 5.91 -4.89 -1.61
C LEU A 32 6.89 -4.83 -0.44
N LYS A 33 7.57 -3.71 -0.21
CA LYS A 33 8.44 -3.53 0.96
C LYS A 33 7.62 -3.62 2.26
N GLU A 34 6.49 -2.91 2.34
CA GLU A 34 5.58 -2.95 3.50
C GLU A 34 5.08 -4.36 3.81
N VAL A 35 4.76 -5.15 2.78
CA VAL A 35 4.27 -6.53 2.94
C VAL A 35 5.39 -7.49 3.36
N ARG A 36 6.59 -7.40 2.79
CA ARG A 36 7.72 -8.27 3.16
C ARG A 36 8.23 -8.05 4.57
N GLU A 37 8.06 -6.84 5.10
CA GLU A 37 8.29 -6.57 6.52
C GLU A 37 7.31 -7.37 7.41
N GLN A 38 6.25 -7.94 6.86
CA GLN A 38 5.31 -8.83 7.54
C GLN A 38 5.67 -10.29 7.27
N GLU A 39 5.61 -11.14 8.28
CA GLU A 39 5.86 -12.59 8.16
C GLU A 39 4.63 -13.30 7.55
N ASN A 40 4.27 -12.99 6.30
CA ASN A 40 3.21 -13.69 5.56
C ASN A 40 3.48 -13.69 4.04
N ASP A 41 4.06 -14.80 3.56
CA ASP A 41 4.52 -14.96 2.17
C ASP A 41 3.40 -14.91 1.12
N ASN A 42 2.13 -15.13 1.52
CA ASN A 42 1.01 -15.16 0.57
C ASN A 42 0.51 -13.76 0.15
N ILE A 43 0.97 -12.71 0.81
CA ILE A 43 0.43 -11.36 0.61
C ILE A 43 1.14 -10.63 -0.55
N ASP A 44 2.38 -10.99 -0.86
CA ASP A 44 3.12 -10.50 -2.03
C ASP A 44 2.35 -10.73 -3.33
N ALA A 45 1.64 -11.86 -3.44
CA ALA A 45 0.82 -12.20 -4.60
C ALA A 45 -0.41 -11.29 -4.75
N ILE A 46 -0.94 -10.74 -3.65
CA ILE A 46 -2.05 -9.78 -3.69
C ILE A 46 -1.57 -8.46 -4.27
N VAL A 47 -0.42 -7.95 -3.80
CA VAL A 47 0.16 -6.69 -4.29
C VAL A 47 0.52 -6.78 -5.77
N LYS A 48 1.16 -7.86 -6.21
CA LYS A 48 1.51 -8.07 -7.63
C LYS A 48 0.27 -8.09 -8.53
N ARG A 49 -0.80 -8.77 -8.10
CA ARG A 49 -2.07 -8.80 -8.84
C ARG A 49 -2.70 -7.41 -8.91
N ALA A 50 -2.66 -6.64 -7.82
CA ALA A 50 -3.17 -5.28 -7.81
C ALA A 50 -2.45 -4.38 -8.83
N GLY A 51 -1.12 -4.50 -8.97
CA GLY A 51 -0.36 -3.77 -10.00
C GLY A 51 -0.85 -4.04 -11.42
N VAL A 52 -0.99 -5.31 -11.79
CA VAL A 52 -1.52 -5.69 -13.11
C VAL A 52 -2.97 -5.19 -13.30
N MET A 53 -3.79 -5.21 -12.25
CA MET A 53 -5.17 -4.75 -12.30
C MET A 53 -5.28 -3.23 -12.53
N VAL A 54 -4.33 -2.43 -12.04
CA VAL A 54 -4.25 -1.00 -12.37
C VAL A 54 -4.12 -0.81 -13.87
N CYS A 55 -3.15 -1.48 -14.51
CA CYS A 55 -2.92 -1.37 -15.96
C CYS A 55 -4.18 -1.78 -16.74
N ARG A 56 -4.84 -2.88 -16.33
CA ARG A 56 -6.07 -3.35 -16.98
C ARG A 56 -7.21 -2.34 -16.86
N MET A 57 -7.39 -1.73 -15.69
CA MET A 57 -8.47 -0.78 -15.46
C MET A 57 -8.21 0.56 -16.15
N ALA A 58 -6.97 1.04 -16.16
CA ALA A 58 -6.57 2.22 -16.92
C ALA A 58 -6.77 2.02 -18.43
N ALA A 59 -6.46 0.82 -18.95
CA ALA A 59 -6.72 0.46 -20.33
C ALA A 59 -8.23 0.43 -20.66
N LEU A 60 -9.06 -0.08 -19.74
CA LEU A 60 -10.51 -0.03 -19.88
C LEU A 60 -11.02 1.42 -19.93
N PHE A 61 -10.57 2.29 -19.02
CA PHE A 61 -10.96 3.70 -19.02
C PHE A 61 -10.52 4.42 -20.30
N THR A 62 -9.30 4.16 -20.77
CA THR A 62 -8.80 4.69 -22.05
C THR A 62 -9.66 4.24 -23.23
N THR A 63 -10.09 2.97 -23.22
CA THR A 63 -10.93 2.38 -24.27
C THR A 63 -12.33 3.00 -24.29
N LEU A 64 -12.93 3.21 -23.11
CA LEU A 64 -14.23 3.90 -22.99
C LEU A 64 -14.14 5.34 -23.50
N ARG A 65 -13.07 6.05 -23.13
CA ARG A 65 -12.84 7.42 -23.59
C ARG A 65 -12.59 7.51 -25.09
N LYS A 66 -11.83 6.57 -25.68
CA LYS A 66 -11.65 6.48 -27.14
C LYS A 66 -13.00 6.41 -27.86
N TYR A 67 -13.95 5.65 -27.31
CA TYR A 67 -15.31 5.57 -27.86
C TYR A 67 -16.03 6.92 -27.76
N ASP A 68 -15.97 7.58 -26.60
CA ASP A 68 -16.62 8.88 -26.38
C ASP A 68 -16.08 9.98 -27.31
N GLU A 69 -14.79 9.92 -27.65
CA GLU A 69 -14.13 10.83 -28.58
C GLU A 69 -14.35 10.44 -30.06
N TYR A 70 -15.09 9.36 -30.34
CA TYR A 70 -15.32 8.80 -31.69
C TYR A 70 -14.03 8.50 -32.48
N LEU A 71 -12.96 8.13 -31.78
CA LEU A 71 -11.66 7.89 -32.40
C LEU A 71 -11.48 6.42 -32.77
N LEU A 72 -10.94 6.18 -33.97
CA LEU A 72 -10.71 4.83 -34.51
C LEU A 72 -9.23 4.43 -34.51
N LEU A 73 -8.37 5.21 -33.84
CA LEU A 73 -6.94 4.94 -33.77
C LEU A 73 -6.67 3.59 -33.07
N PRO A 74 -5.84 2.71 -33.65
CA PRO A 74 -5.54 1.41 -33.07
C PRO A 74 -4.66 1.52 -31.81
N GLU A 75 -3.82 2.55 -31.72
CA GLU A 75 -2.99 2.82 -30.56
C GLU A 75 -3.46 4.07 -29.83
N ARG A 76 -3.48 4.01 -28.50
CA ARG A 76 -3.80 5.14 -27.65
C ARG A 76 -2.90 5.21 -26.43
N ILE A 77 -2.43 6.41 -26.12
CA ILE A 77 -1.75 6.67 -24.85
C ILE A 77 -2.82 6.83 -23.77
N CYS A 78 -2.62 6.14 -22.64
CA CYS A 78 -3.42 6.33 -21.44
C CYS A 78 -3.23 7.76 -20.93
N GLU A 79 -4.33 8.49 -20.74
CA GLU A 79 -4.26 9.81 -20.13
C GLU A 79 -4.12 9.69 -18.61
N ASP A 80 -3.54 10.72 -17.99
CA ASP A 80 -3.34 10.74 -16.54
C ASP A 80 -4.65 10.63 -15.77
N ARG A 81 -5.76 11.16 -16.29
CA ARG A 81 -7.09 10.96 -15.68
C ARG A 81 -7.48 9.50 -15.56
N ASP A 82 -7.22 8.70 -16.60
CA ASP A 82 -7.59 7.30 -16.66
C ASP A 82 -6.65 6.48 -15.75
N PHE A 83 -5.36 6.78 -15.79
CA PHE A 83 -4.35 6.17 -14.92
C PHE A 83 -4.62 6.47 -13.43
N ASN A 84 -4.83 7.74 -13.08
CA ASN A 84 -5.04 8.16 -11.69
C ASN A 84 -6.33 7.58 -11.10
N ASN A 85 -7.42 7.57 -11.88
CA ASN A 85 -8.66 6.93 -11.44
C ASN A 85 -8.46 5.42 -11.18
N ALA A 86 -7.72 4.75 -12.06
CA ALA A 86 -7.41 3.32 -11.88
C ALA A 86 -6.55 3.08 -10.62
N MET A 87 -5.53 3.92 -10.40
CA MET A 87 -4.69 3.90 -9.20
C MET A 87 -5.51 4.11 -7.92
N SER A 88 -6.41 5.09 -7.89
CA SER A 88 -7.24 5.37 -6.71
C SER A 88 -8.12 4.19 -6.32
N ILE A 89 -8.85 3.61 -7.28
CA ILE A 89 -9.74 2.46 -7.03
C ILE A 89 -8.91 1.26 -6.57
N MET A 90 -7.82 0.92 -7.29
CA MET A 90 -7.02 -0.24 -6.93
C MET A 90 -6.29 -0.08 -5.60
N THR A 91 -5.91 1.14 -5.22
CA THR A 91 -5.32 1.43 -3.90
C THR A 91 -6.31 1.11 -2.79
N ALA A 92 -7.55 1.58 -2.88
CA ALA A 92 -8.58 1.28 -1.90
C ALA A 92 -8.87 -0.24 -1.82
N LEU A 93 -8.99 -0.92 -2.96
CA LEU A 93 -9.21 -2.37 -2.99
C LEU A 93 -8.01 -3.16 -2.43
N LEU A 94 -6.79 -2.70 -2.68
CA LEU A 94 -5.59 -3.31 -2.10
C LEU A 94 -5.58 -3.15 -0.58
N GLU A 95 -5.86 -1.96 -0.06
CA GLU A 95 -5.95 -1.71 1.38
C GLU A 95 -6.96 -2.62 2.08
N HIS A 96 -8.15 -2.77 1.49
CA HIS A 96 -9.16 -3.71 1.98
C HIS A 96 -8.68 -5.16 1.94
N SER A 97 -8.02 -5.57 0.85
CA SER A 97 -7.50 -6.93 0.69
C SER A 97 -6.42 -7.24 1.74
N LEU A 98 -5.52 -6.28 2.01
CA LEU A 98 -4.50 -6.40 3.05
C LEU A 98 -5.11 -6.47 4.46
N LEU A 99 -6.12 -5.65 4.73
CA LEU A 99 -6.85 -5.66 6.00
C LEU A 99 -7.54 -7.01 6.24
N LEU A 100 -8.23 -7.55 5.23
CA LEU A 100 -8.86 -8.87 5.31
C LEU A 100 -7.82 -9.99 5.50
N SER A 101 -6.68 -9.91 4.81
CA SER A 101 -5.59 -10.88 4.95
C SER A 101 -5.03 -10.94 6.38
N SER A 102 -5.07 -9.82 7.12
CA SER A 102 -4.68 -9.80 8.53
C SER A 102 -5.64 -10.58 9.46
N SER A 103 -6.90 -10.75 9.04
CA SER A 103 -7.96 -11.39 9.83
C SER A 103 -7.97 -12.91 9.66
N PHE A 104 -7.42 -13.40 8.54
CA PHE A 104 -7.29 -14.81 8.19
C PHE A 104 -5.84 -15.21 7.91
N PRO A 105 -4.92 -15.11 8.89
CA PRO A 105 -3.50 -15.34 8.66
C PRO A 105 -3.16 -16.84 8.46
N ASP A 106 -4.10 -17.76 8.70
CA ASP A 106 -3.94 -19.21 8.45
C ASP A 106 -5.19 -19.75 7.74
N ALA A 107 -5.01 -20.51 6.66
CA ALA A 107 -6.10 -21.19 5.95
C ALA A 107 -6.89 -22.18 6.84
N SER A 108 -6.34 -22.56 8.00
CA SER A 108 -6.92 -23.54 8.93
C SER A 108 -7.85 -22.94 9.99
N ARG A 109 -7.88 -21.61 10.16
CA ARG A 109 -8.64 -21.00 11.27
C ARG A 109 -10.11 -20.81 10.88
N LYS A 110 -10.99 -21.67 11.41
CA LYS A 110 -12.46 -21.65 11.19
C LYS A 110 -13.18 -20.35 11.63
N LYS A 111 -12.49 -19.41 12.29
CA LYS A 111 -13.06 -18.15 12.79
C LYS A 111 -12.15 -16.98 12.43
N ALA A 112 -12.76 -15.93 11.86
CA ALA A 112 -12.10 -14.66 11.59
C ALA A 112 -11.59 -14.04 12.89
N LYS A 113 -10.35 -13.51 12.88
CA LYS A 113 -9.90 -12.61 13.94
C LYS A 113 -10.45 -11.20 13.69
N PRO A 114 -10.58 -10.35 14.73
CA PRO A 114 -10.88 -8.93 14.53
C PRO A 114 -9.92 -8.30 13.52
N LEU A 115 -10.45 -7.39 12.69
CA LEU A 115 -9.65 -6.64 11.73
C LEU A 115 -8.57 -5.89 12.50
N THR A 116 -7.31 -6.13 12.15
CA THR A 116 -6.20 -5.36 12.69
C THR A 116 -5.49 -4.66 11.55
N PRO A 117 -5.05 -3.40 11.71
CA PRO A 117 -4.37 -2.70 10.64
C PRO A 117 -3.20 -3.53 10.12
N PHE A 118 -3.11 -3.69 8.80
CA PHE A 118 -2.12 -4.56 8.18
C PHE A 118 -0.70 -4.14 8.60
N ASN A 119 -0.28 -2.90 8.30
CA ASN A 119 1.03 -2.38 8.72
C ASN A 119 1.04 -1.86 10.17
N LYS A 120 1.02 -2.77 11.14
CA LYS A 120 0.95 -2.46 12.59
C LYS A 120 2.05 -1.50 13.07
N ILE A 121 3.30 -1.68 12.60
CA ILE A 121 4.42 -0.82 13.00
C ILE A 121 4.19 0.59 12.46
N SER A 122 3.97 0.74 11.14
CA SER A 122 3.74 2.05 10.51
C SER A 122 2.57 2.79 11.16
N ASN A 123 1.46 2.10 11.45
CA ASN A 123 0.30 2.74 12.07
C ASN A 123 0.57 3.20 13.51
N ILE A 124 1.32 2.44 14.31
CA ILE A 124 1.77 2.91 15.63
C ILE A 124 2.72 4.11 15.47
N MET A 125 3.64 4.07 14.49
CA MET A 125 4.56 5.16 14.21
C MET A 125 3.87 6.46 13.76
N LYS A 126 2.66 6.40 13.19
CA LYS A 126 1.87 7.61 12.88
C LYS A 126 1.30 8.29 14.14
N ILE A 127 1.11 7.53 15.23
CA ILE A 127 0.47 8.01 16.46
C ILE A 127 1.50 8.52 17.48
N VAL A 128 2.58 7.77 17.70
CA VAL A 128 3.57 8.11 18.74
C VAL A 128 4.33 9.40 18.37
N PRO A 129 4.83 10.19 19.34
CA PRO A 129 5.69 11.35 19.06
C PRO A 129 7.07 10.95 18.51
N ALA A 130 7.86 11.92 18.05
CA ALA A 130 9.21 11.69 17.50
C ALA A 130 10.15 10.98 18.48
N THR A 131 10.02 11.31 19.77
CA THR A 131 10.66 10.61 20.88
C THR A 131 9.57 10.07 21.79
N PHE A 132 9.60 8.78 22.10
CA PHE A 132 8.52 8.13 22.86
C PHE A 132 9.08 7.04 23.79
N SER A 133 8.34 6.70 24.85
CA SER A 133 8.67 5.62 25.76
C SER A 133 8.05 4.29 25.33
N HIS A 134 8.50 3.19 25.93
CA HIS A 134 7.85 1.90 25.73
C HIS A 134 6.37 1.90 26.14
N LYS A 135 5.96 2.74 27.11
CA LYS A 135 4.56 2.87 27.50
C LYS A 135 3.75 3.54 26.39
N ASP A 136 4.26 4.60 25.79
CA ASP A 136 3.59 5.33 24.71
C ASP A 136 3.34 4.42 23.50
N PHE A 137 4.31 3.56 23.16
CA PHE A 137 4.17 2.57 22.10
C PHE A 137 3.07 1.54 22.38
N ILE A 138 2.94 1.08 23.64
CA ILE A 138 1.86 0.15 24.03
C ILE A 138 0.51 0.87 23.96
N VAL A 139 0.41 2.11 24.44
CA VAL A 139 -0.84 2.89 24.43
C VAL A 139 -1.30 3.13 22.98
N ALA A 140 -0.40 3.54 22.09
CA ALA A 140 -0.70 3.71 20.67
C ALA A 140 -1.06 2.38 19.97
N GLY A 141 -0.48 1.25 20.37
CA GLY A 141 -0.90 -0.05 19.88
C GLY A 141 -2.30 -0.44 20.37
N ALA A 142 -2.61 -0.16 21.63
CA ALA A 142 -3.91 -0.47 22.22
C ALA A 142 -5.06 0.32 21.56
N SER A 143 -4.84 1.59 21.20
CA SER A 143 -5.83 2.37 20.45
C SER A 143 -6.13 1.81 19.04
N LEU A 144 -5.22 1.01 18.49
CA LEU A 144 -5.38 0.28 17.23
C LEU A 144 -5.87 -1.17 17.42
N GLY A 145 -6.28 -1.55 18.63
CA GLY A 145 -6.74 -2.91 18.96
C GLY A 145 -5.62 -3.96 19.00
N ILE A 146 -4.35 -3.55 19.13
CA ILE A 146 -3.20 -4.46 19.17
C ILE A 146 -2.92 -4.88 20.61
N HIS A 147 -2.82 -6.19 20.85
CA HIS A 147 -2.55 -6.73 22.18
C HIS A 147 -1.14 -6.39 22.68
N ARG A 148 -0.98 -6.15 24.00
CA ARG A 148 0.28 -5.74 24.64
C ARG A 148 1.48 -6.64 24.33
N SER A 149 1.27 -7.97 24.31
CA SER A 149 2.34 -8.92 23.95
C SER A 149 2.81 -8.74 22.50
N THR A 150 1.89 -8.37 21.59
CA THR A 150 2.21 -8.07 20.20
C THR A 150 2.98 -6.76 20.10
N CYS A 151 2.59 -5.71 20.83
CA CYS A 151 3.35 -4.45 20.89
C CYS A 151 4.80 -4.66 21.33
N LYS A 152 5.05 -5.50 22.35
CA LYS A 152 6.42 -5.85 22.80
C LYS A 152 7.25 -6.53 21.71
N ARG A 153 6.63 -7.36 20.85
CA ARG A 153 7.30 -7.96 19.70
C ARG A 153 7.55 -6.93 18.60
N LEU A 154 6.55 -6.09 18.32
CA LEU A 154 6.61 -5.06 17.29
C LEU A 154 7.68 -4.01 17.55
N ILE A 155 7.89 -3.57 18.80
CA ILE A 155 8.95 -2.59 19.10
C ILE A 155 10.36 -3.16 18.85
N LYS A 156 10.60 -4.43 19.17
CA LYS A 156 11.86 -5.12 18.84
C LYS A 156 12.06 -5.20 17.33
N LYS A 157 10.99 -5.56 16.61
CA LYS A 157 11.01 -5.61 15.15
C LYS A 157 11.24 -4.22 14.54
N ALA A 158 10.68 -3.17 15.12
CA ALA A 158 10.88 -1.80 14.68
C ALA A 158 12.33 -1.31 14.83
N ILE A 159 13.05 -1.78 15.87
CA ILE A 159 14.49 -1.55 15.99
C ILE A 159 15.25 -2.26 14.87
N ASN A 160 14.97 -3.55 14.65
CA ASN A 160 15.65 -4.36 13.63
C ASN A 160 15.41 -3.84 12.20
N LEU A 161 14.24 -3.26 11.96
CA LEU A 161 13.87 -2.64 10.68
C LEU A 161 14.28 -1.15 10.59
N GLU A 162 15.04 -0.65 11.56
CA GLU A 162 15.55 0.73 11.61
C GLU A 162 14.45 1.81 11.53
N TYR A 163 13.24 1.50 12.01
CA TYR A 163 12.21 2.53 12.20
C TYR A 163 12.50 3.40 13.42
N VAL A 164 13.18 2.84 14.43
CA VAL A 164 13.47 3.51 15.70
C VAL A 164 14.83 3.12 16.26
N GLU A 165 15.49 4.09 16.87
CA GLU A 165 16.71 3.90 17.65
C GLU A 165 16.35 3.81 19.14
N LYS A 166 16.82 2.76 19.81
CA LYS A 166 16.65 2.61 21.25
C LYS A 166 17.76 3.37 21.99
N GLN A 167 17.37 4.30 22.85
CA GLN A 167 18.22 4.89 23.88
C GLN A 167 18.02 4.13 25.21
N GLU A 168 18.60 4.59 26.32
CA GLU A 168 18.46 3.89 27.61
C GLU A 168 16.99 3.69 28.03
N VAL A 169 16.20 4.76 28.02
CA VAL A 169 14.80 4.77 28.49
C VAL A 169 13.80 5.09 27.37
N TRP A 170 14.26 5.72 26.29
CA TRP A 170 13.42 6.30 25.24
C TRP A 170 13.74 5.70 23.87
N TYR A 171 12.82 5.88 22.93
CA TYR A 171 12.95 5.52 21.52
C TYR A 171 12.84 6.78 20.67
N ILE A 172 13.67 6.87 19.64
CA ILE A 172 13.66 8.00 18.69
C ILE A 172 13.30 7.46 17.32
N LYS A 173 12.32 8.06 16.65
CA LYS A 173 11.98 7.72 15.25
C LYS A 173 13.12 8.08 14.30
N ILE A 174 13.36 7.18 13.36
CA ILE A 174 14.28 7.41 12.25
C ILE A 174 13.42 7.75 11.02
N GLU A 175 13.60 8.93 10.42
CA GLU A 175 12.95 9.24 9.15
C GLU A 175 13.55 8.36 8.04
N LYS A 176 12.70 7.79 7.17
CA LYS A 176 13.14 7.08 5.96
C LYS A 176 14.04 8.02 5.15
N GLY A 177 15.33 7.71 5.07
CA GLY A 177 16.36 8.57 4.47
C GLY A 177 17.12 9.32 5.57
N GLY A 178 18.17 8.71 6.09
CA GLY A 178 18.87 9.14 7.30
C GLY A 178 19.27 10.61 7.31
N LYS A 179 18.49 11.44 8.02
CA LYS A 179 19.02 12.61 8.72
C LYS A 179 18.44 12.63 10.13
N LYS A 180 19.31 12.32 11.10
CA LYS A 180 19.07 12.52 12.53
C LYS A 180 18.65 13.97 12.74
N ARG A 181 17.38 14.22 13.11
CA ARG A 181 17.02 15.50 13.71
C ARG A 181 17.68 15.53 15.08
N ASN A 182 18.79 16.26 15.20
CA ASN A 182 19.32 16.66 16.48
C ASN A 182 18.25 17.52 17.16
N ALA A 183 17.50 16.92 18.09
CA ALA A 183 16.74 17.69 19.05
C ALA A 183 17.76 18.40 19.95
N LYS A 184 17.98 19.69 19.69
CA LYS A 184 18.66 20.58 20.62
C LYS A 184 17.99 20.45 21.97
N ARG A 185 18.77 20.08 22.99
CA ARG A 185 18.43 20.33 24.39
C ARG A 185 18.85 21.77 24.67
N GLU A 186 17.87 22.64 24.92
CA GLU A 186 18.06 23.81 25.78
C GLU A 186 18.02 23.36 27.25
#